data_AF-A0A137PGM7-F1
#
_entry.id   AF-A0A137PGM7-F1
#
_cell.length_a   1.000
_cell.length_b   1.000
_cell.length_c   1.000
_cell.angle_alpha   90.00
_cell.angle_beta   90.00
_cell.angle_gamma   90.00
#
_symmetry.space_group_name_H-M   'P 1'
#
loop_
_entity.id
_entity.type
_entity.pdbx_description
1 polymer ?
#
loop_
_entity_poly.entity_id
_entity_poly.type
_entity_poly.pdbx_seq_one_letter_code
_entity_poly.pdbx_strand_id
1 'polypeptide(L)'
;MAELNLIFVRHGETDYNVPPRKFQGQFDTILNSTGEAQANLLCNKIAASYFKFNKIYCSDLKRTKQTIDPYLIAKGADISSEQVEYVKELRERDIGIISGLSVPDARKVVNFNETIEQCISRTGENESRFKGRFERFLVSVINEHLINSTLNEEIILLVTHGGVLQFLNDFFPPNFNLSYPRNCSLYHIKLTFNKNSKKQTLNINGLEYDWVIYNNIDHLNNIQVNLNKKEDGIRVV
;
A
#
# COMPACT_ATOMS: atom_id res chain seq x y z
N MET A 1 -10.57 19.86 -16.96
CA MET A 1 -10.52 18.94 -15.80
C MET A 1 -9.16 18.30 -15.81
N ALA A 2 -8.44 18.32 -14.70
CA ALA A 2 -7.23 17.54 -14.53
C ALA A 2 -7.57 16.20 -13.87
N GLU A 3 -6.79 15.18 -14.18
CA GLU A 3 -7.00 13.81 -13.73
C GLU A 3 -5.74 13.24 -13.11
N LEU A 4 -5.91 12.48 -12.02
CA LEU A 4 -4.82 11.76 -11.36
C LEU A 4 -5.28 10.34 -11.05
N ASN A 5 -4.58 9.37 -11.62
CA ASN A 5 -4.80 7.95 -11.41
C ASN A 5 -3.82 7.44 -10.35
N LEU A 6 -4.31 7.18 -9.14
CA LEU A 6 -3.52 6.61 -8.04
C LEU A 6 -3.69 5.09 -8.03
N ILE A 7 -2.61 4.39 -8.36
CA ILE A 7 -2.55 2.93 -8.35
C ILE A 7 -1.82 2.47 -7.11
N PHE A 8 -2.50 1.79 -6.18
CA PHE A 8 -1.84 1.23 -4.99
C PHE A 8 -1.68 -0.28 -5.11
N VAL A 9 -0.54 -0.76 -4.61
CA VAL A 9 -0.16 -2.17 -4.57
C VAL A 9 0.22 -2.54 -3.15
N ARG A 10 -0.33 -3.64 -2.62
CA ARG A 10 0.26 -4.31 -1.45
C ARG A 10 1.45 -5.16 -1.88
N HIS A 11 2.51 -5.22 -1.07
CA HIS A 11 3.59 -6.18 -1.29
C HIS A 11 3.11 -7.65 -1.41
N GLY A 12 3.91 -8.47 -2.09
CA GLY A 12 3.73 -9.93 -2.18
C GLY A 12 3.89 -10.64 -0.84
N GLU A 13 3.51 -11.91 -0.80
CA GLU A 13 3.58 -12.74 0.40
C GLU A 13 5.01 -12.89 0.95
N THR A 14 5.10 -12.95 2.29
CA THR A 14 6.31 -13.25 3.04
C THR A 14 6.03 -14.37 4.03
N ASP A 15 7.07 -14.97 4.61
CA ASP A 15 6.92 -16.00 5.66
C ASP A 15 6.19 -15.52 6.91
N TYR A 16 6.03 -14.21 7.08
CA TYR A 16 5.32 -13.60 8.21
C TYR A 16 3.80 -13.54 7.98
N ASN A 17 3.37 -13.60 6.72
CA ASN A 17 1.95 -13.58 6.35
C ASN A 17 1.30 -14.96 6.44
N VAL A 18 2.09 -16.04 6.38
CA VAL A 18 1.62 -17.43 6.42
C VAL A 18 1.60 -17.98 7.86
N PRO A 19 0.79 -19.03 8.14
CA PRO A 19 0.77 -19.66 9.45
C PRO A 19 2.10 -20.34 9.84
N PRO A 20 2.57 -20.21 11.09
CA PRO A 20 2.04 -19.32 12.13
C PRO A 20 2.37 -17.84 11.83
N ARG A 21 1.34 -16.99 11.82
CA ARG A 21 1.48 -15.57 11.49
C ARG A 21 2.34 -14.84 12.54
N LYS A 22 3.14 -13.89 12.06
CA LYS A 22 4.02 -13.06 12.89
C LYS A 22 3.80 -11.58 12.59
N PHE A 23 3.95 -10.74 13.62
CA PHE A 23 3.83 -9.30 13.46
C PHE A 23 5.01 -8.77 12.65
N GLN A 24 4.70 -8.21 11.48
CA GLN A 24 5.70 -7.82 10.51
C GLN A 24 6.08 -6.35 10.74
N GLY A 25 5.11 -5.43 10.67
CA GLY A 25 5.35 -4.00 10.81
C GLY A 25 6.55 -3.54 9.98
N GLN A 26 7.52 -2.85 10.59
CA GLN A 26 8.73 -2.40 9.90
C GLN A 26 9.89 -3.42 9.87
N PHE A 27 9.68 -4.67 10.30
CA PHE A 27 10.69 -5.72 10.18
C PHE A 27 10.99 -6.00 8.70
N ASP A 28 12.25 -5.80 8.31
CA ASP A 28 12.67 -5.74 6.89
C ASP A 28 12.88 -7.13 6.27
N THR A 29 11.76 -7.83 6.14
CA THR A 29 11.60 -9.17 5.56
C THR A 29 11.55 -9.12 4.03
N ILE A 30 11.89 -10.25 3.43
CA ILE A 30 11.84 -10.47 1.98
C ILE A 30 10.57 -11.24 1.58
N LEU A 31 10.24 -11.20 0.30
CA LEU A 31 9.23 -12.08 -0.29
C LEU A 31 9.63 -13.55 -0.11
N ASN A 32 8.63 -14.41 0.05
CA ASN A 32 8.83 -15.86 -0.10
C ASN A 32 8.59 -16.26 -1.57
N SER A 33 8.76 -17.55 -1.90
CA SER A 33 8.58 -18.04 -3.28
C SER A 33 7.18 -17.76 -3.85
N THR A 34 6.14 -17.80 -2.99
CA THR A 34 4.78 -17.42 -3.39
C THR A 34 4.70 -15.93 -3.71
N GLY A 35 5.28 -15.08 -2.87
CA GLY A 35 5.34 -13.64 -3.05
C GLY A 35 6.10 -13.23 -4.31
N GLU A 36 7.19 -13.91 -4.64
CA GLU A 36 7.93 -13.71 -5.89
C GLU A 36 7.06 -14.05 -7.12
N ALA A 37 6.33 -15.17 -7.08
CA ALA A 37 5.41 -15.54 -8.15
C ALA A 37 4.24 -14.54 -8.28
N GLN A 38 3.68 -14.09 -7.15
CA GLN A 38 2.65 -13.04 -7.11
C GLN A 38 3.16 -11.74 -7.72
N ALA A 39 4.36 -11.29 -7.34
CA ALA A 39 4.99 -10.07 -7.84
C ALA A 39 5.17 -10.09 -9.36
N ASN A 40 5.61 -11.22 -9.92
CA ASN A 40 5.74 -11.38 -11.38
C ASN A 40 4.39 -11.24 -12.10
N LEU A 41 3.34 -11.91 -11.62
CA LEU A 41 2.00 -11.82 -12.21
C LEU A 41 1.39 -10.43 -12.08
N LEU A 42 1.60 -9.79 -10.94
CA LEU A 42 1.19 -8.41 -10.70
C LEU A 42 1.87 -7.46 -11.69
N CYS A 43 3.19 -7.55 -11.84
CA CYS A 43 3.96 -6.69 -12.73
C CYS A 43 3.54 -6.87 -14.19
N ASN A 44 3.23 -8.11 -14.62
CA ASN A 44 2.67 -8.38 -15.94
C ASN A 44 1.30 -7.72 -16.14
N LYS A 45 0.40 -7.82 -15.15
CA LYS A 45 -0.92 -7.15 -15.20
C LYS A 45 -0.75 -5.63 -15.28
N ILE A 46 0.10 -5.06 -14.44
CA ILE A 46 0.37 -3.63 -14.41
C ILE A 46 0.94 -3.16 -15.75
N ALA A 47 1.93 -3.86 -16.31
CA ALA A 47 2.52 -3.50 -17.59
C ALA A 47 1.52 -3.56 -18.76
N ALA A 48 0.54 -4.46 -18.70
CA ALA A 48 -0.52 -4.57 -19.69
C ALA A 48 -1.61 -3.48 -19.54
N SER A 49 -1.90 -3.04 -18.31
CA SER A 49 -2.93 -2.03 -18.04
C SER A 49 -2.43 -0.58 -18.08
N TYR A 50 -1.17 -0.36 -17.70
CA TYR A 50 -0.57 0.96 -17.57
C TYR A 50 0.76 0.98 -18.32
N PHE A 51 0.75 1.62 -19.49
CA PHE A 51 1.92 1.62 -20.37
C PHE A 51 3.11 2.36 -19.77
N LYS A 52 2.84 3.43 -19.00
CA LYS A 52 3.84 4.28 -18.34
C LYS A 52 3.28 4.94 -17.09
N PHE A 53 4.01 4.89 -15.99
CA PHE A 53 3.75 5.71 -14.81
C PHE A 53 4.50 7.03 -14.90
N ASN A 54 3.91 8.12 -14.43
CA ASN A 54 4.59 9.41 -14.28
C ASN A 54 5.58 9.38 -13.11
N LYS A 55 5.21 8.68 -12.03
CA LYS A 55 6.03 8.51 -10.82
C LYS A 55 5.68 7.19 -10.15
N ILE A 56 6.66 6.59 -9.50
CA ILE A 56 6.52 5.39 -8.66
C ILE A 56 7.02 5.75 -7.27
N TYR A 57 6.13 5.78 -6.29
CA TYR A 57 6.49 5.84 -4.88
C TYR A 57 6.44 4.44 -4.30
N CYS A 58 7.50 4.03 -3.62
CA CYS A 58 7.61 2.71 -3.03
C CYS A 58 8.05 2.82 -1.58
N SER A 59 7.45 2.04 -0.68
CA SER A 59 8.05 1.87 0.64
C SER A 59 9.46 1.33 0.49
N ASP A 60 10.38 1.88 1.27
CA ASP A 60 11.79 1.49 1.24
C ASP A 60 12.10 0.11 1.85
N LEU A 61 11.10 -0.62 2.34
CA LEU A 61 11.24 -1.99 2.85
C LEU A 61 11.46 -2.99 1.70
N LYS A 62 12.22 -4.06 1.96
CA LYS A 62 12.62 -5.04 0.94
C LYS A 62 11.44 -5.70 0.24
N ARG A 63 10.44 -6.15 1.00
CA ARG A 63 9.25 -6.80 0.41
C ARG A 63 8.51 -5.92 -0.60
N THR A 64 8.42 -4.60 -0.39
CA THR A 64 7.80 -3.69 -1.37
C THR A 64 8.70 -3.46 -2.58
N LYS A 65 10.01 -3.33 -2.37
CA LYS A 65 11.00 -3.27 -3.46
C LYS A 65 10.92 -4.50 -4.36
N GLN A 66 11.09 -5.68 -3.76
CA GLN A 66 10.99 -6.97 -4.45
C GLN A 66 9.66 -7.19 -5.16
N THR A 67 8.57 -6.59 -4.68
CA THR A 67 7.26 -6.68 -5.34
C THR A 67 7.24 -5.96 -6.69
N ILE A 68 7.96 -4.85 -6.82
CA ILE A 68 7.97 -4.05 -8.06
C ILE A 68 9.22 -4.26 -8.92
N ASP A 69 10.25 -4.91 -8.39
CA ASP A 69 11.48 -5.23 -9.12
C ASP A 69 11.23 -5.85 -10.51
N PRO A 70 10.30 -6.82 -10.71
CA PRO A 70 10.06 -7.38 -12.05
C PRO A 70 9.59 -6.33 -13.07
N TYR A 71 8.76 -5.36 -12.65
CA TYR A 71 8.34 -4.25 -13.52
C TYR A 71 9.51 -3.33 -13.86
N LEU A 72 10.34 -2.98 -12.86
CA LEU A 72 11.49 -2.11 -13.06
C LEU A 72 12.52 -2.75 -14.01
N ILE A 73 12.80 -4.04 -13.83
CA ILE A 73 13.69 -4.82 -14.70
C ILE A 73 13.15 -4.87 -16.13
N ALA A 74 11.85 -5.15 -16.31
CA ALA A 74 11.23 -5.25 -17.63
C ALA A 74 11.25 -3.92 -18.40
N LYS A 75 11.19 -2.78 -17.71
CA LYS A 75 11.29 -1.46 -18.34
C LYS A 75 12.73 -1.01 -18.58
N GLY A 76 13.69 -1.51 -17.81
CA GLY A 76 15.11 -1.23 -18.03
C GLY A 76 15.42 0.27 -18.10
N ALA A 77 16.01 0.71 -19.22
CA ALA A 77 16.39 2.11 -19.44
C ALA A 77 15.20 3.07 -19.67
N ASP A 78 13.98 2.56 -19.86
CA ASP A 78 12.79 3.40 -20.09
C ASP A 78 12.28 4.09 -18.80
N ILE A 79 12.74 3.62 -17.63
CA ILE A 79 12.48 4.27 -16.35
C ILE A 79 13.70 5.11 -15.99
N SER A 80 13.53 6.43 -15.89
CA SER A 80 14.58 7.28 -15.36
C SER A 80 14.74 7.04 -13.86
N SER A 81 15.95 7.20 -13.34
CA SER A 81 16.21 7.08 -11.89
C SER A 81 15.39 8.07 -11.05
N GLU A 82 14.92 9.16 -11.65
CA GLU A 82 14.09 10.19 -11.00
C GLU A 82 12.62 9.76 -10.87
N GLN A 83 12.19 8.76 -11.64
CA GLN A 83 10.82 8.28 -11.69
C GLN A 83 10.47 7.34 -10.52
N VAL A 84 11.45 6.74 -9.85
CA VAL A 84 11.23 5.85 -8.69
C VAL A 84 11.76 6.50 -7.42
N GLU A 85 10.89 6.62 -6.42
CA GLU A 85 11.24 7.22 -5.14
C GLU A 85 10.88 6.28 -3.98
N TYR A 86 11.86 5.99 -3.13
CA TYR A 86 11.68 5.16 -1.95
C TYR A 86 11.41 6.02 -0.72
N VAL A 87 10.19 5.96 -0.19
CA VAL A 87 9.69 6.88 0.85
C VAL A 87 9.31 6.12 2.13
N LYS A 88 9.63 6.70 3.29
CA LYS A 88 9.34 6.08 4.60
C LYS A 88 7.86 6.23 4.99
N GLU A 89 7.21 7.21 4.42
CA GLU A 89 5.81 7.57 4.57
C GLU A 89 4.88 6.44 4.11
N LEU A 90 5.37 5.57 3.21
CA LEU A 90 4.68 4.36 2.76
C LEU A 90 5.01 3.10 3.57
N ARG A 91 5.85 3.16 4.62
CA ARG A 91 6.11 1.97 5.45
C ARG A 91 4.86 1.48 6.17
N GLU A 92 4.83 0.20 6.51
CA GLU A 92 3.84 -0.34 7.46
C GLU A 92 3.98 0.33 8.84
N ARG A 93 2.93 0.24 9.66
CA ARG A 93 2.94 0.71 11.04
C ARG A 93 4.17 0.19 11.78
N ASP A 94 4.85 1.10 12.49
CA ASP A 94 5.84 0.65 13.47
C ASP A 94 5.10 0.05 14.66
N ILE A 95 5.28 -1.24 14.85
CA ILE A 95 4.65 -2.04 15.92
C ILE A 95 5.59 -2.23 17.11
N GLY A 96 6.75 -1.57 17.13
CA GLY A 96 7.66 -1.58 18.26
C GLY A 96 8.16 -2.97 18.62
N ILE A 97 8.18 -3.27 19.92
CA ILE A 97 8.85 -4.46 20.47
C ILE A 97 8.26 -5.81 20.03
N ILE A 98 7.05 -5.81 19.48
CA ILE A 98 6.40 -7.04 19.00
C ILE A 98 6.74 -7.38 17.55
N SER A 99 7.46 -6.49 16.85
CA SER A 99 7.96 -6.75 15.49
C SER A 99 8.84 -8.00 15.47
N GLY A 100 8.61 -8.90 14.51
CA GLY A 100 9.33 -10.17 14.46
C GLY A 100 8.59 -11.34 15.13
N LEU A 101 7.67 -11.06 16.06
CA LEU A 101 7.15 -12.07 16.99
C LEU A 101 5.88 -12.76 16.48
N SER A 102 5.72 -14.02 16.87
CA SER A 102 4.43 -14.72 16.76
C SER A 102 3.42 -14.13 17.75
N VAL A 103 2.12 -14.38 17.56
CA VAL A 103 1.10 -13.93 18.53
C VAL A 103 1.36 -14.46 19.95
N PRO A 104 1.69 -15.75 20.15
CA PRO A 104 2.09 -16.25 21.48
C PRO A 104 3.31 -15.56 22.07
N ASP A 105 4.32 -15.24 21.26
CA ASP A 105 5.55 -14.59 21.75
C ASP A 105 5.34 -13.11 22.05
N ALA A 106 4.54 -12.41 21.25
CA ALA A 106 4.13 -11.04 21.52
C ALA A 106 3.45 -10.91 22.89
N ARG A 107 2.58 -11.87 23.26
CA ARG A 107 1.93 -11.90 24.57
C ARG A 107 2.90 -12.03 25.76
N LYS A 108 4.13 -12.52 25.54
CA LYS A 108 5.14 -12.64 26.60
C LYS A 108 5.88 -11.31 26.86
N VAL A 109 5.91 -10.40 25.89
CA VAL A 109 6.61 -9.10 25.99
C VAL A 109 5.68 -7.93 26.25
N VAL A 110 4.38 -8.12 26.07
CA VAL A 110 3.33 -7.15 26.44
C VAL A 110 3.12 -7.17 27.95
N ASN A 111 2.93 -6.00 28.56
CA ASN A 111 2.70 -5.91 30.00
C ASN A 111 1.39 -6.62 30.37
N PHE A 112 1.33 -7.22 31.57
CA PHE A 112 0.21 -8.07 32.02
C PHE A 112 -1.19 -7.43 31.88
N ASN A 113 -1.30 -6.11 32.04
CA ASN A 113 -2.57 -5.35 31.94
C ASN A 113 -2.67 -4.47 30.68
N GLU A 114 -1.80 -4.70 29.69
CA GLU A 114 -1.71 -3.91 28.47
C GLU A 114 -2.26 -4.69 27.28
N THR A 115 -3.05 -4.04 26.42
CA THR A 115 -3.45 -4.63 25.14
C THR A 115 -2.31 -4.54 24.12
N ILE A 116 -2.36 -5.34 23.06
CA ILE A 116 -1.40 -5.24 21.95
C ILE A 116 -1.36 -3.80 21.39
N GLU A 117 -2.51 -3.16 21.24
CA GLU A 117 -2.61 -1.79 20.73
C GLU A 117 -1.94 -0.77 21.66
N GLN A 118 -2.12 -0.91 22.99
CA GLN A 118 -1.45 -0.06 23.97
C GLN A 118 0.08 -0.25 23.91
N CYS A 119 0.55 -1.51 23.77
CA CYS A 119 1.97 -1.82 23.62
C CYS A 119 2.56 -1.19 22.34
N ILE A 120 1.86 -1.29 21.21
CA ILE A 120 2.26 -0.64 19.95
C ILE A 120 2.32 0.88 20.15
N SER A 121 1.29 1.48 20.73
CA SER A 121 1.24 2.93 20.97
C SER A 121 2.37 3.42 21.89
N ARG A 122 2.84 2.58 22.82
CA ARG A 122 3.95 2.89 23.73
C ARG A 122 5.33 2.68 23.11
N THR A 123 5.51 1.65 22.29
CA THR A 123 6.84 1.20 21.83
C THR A 123 7.11 1.41 20.35
N GLY A 124 6.09 1.76 19.57
CA GLY A 124 6.17 2.04 18.15
C GLY A 124 5.34 3.27 17.79
N GLU A 125 4.54 3.14 16.74
CA GLU A 125 3.71 4.21 16.19
C GLU A 125 2.26 4.05 16.65
N ASN A 126 1.74 5.02 17.41
CA ASN A 126 0.30 5.09 17.68
C ASN A 126 -0.49 5.33 16.37
N GLU A 127 -1.79 5.00 16.38
CA GLU A 127 -2.62 5.07 15.18
C GLU A 127 -2.67 6.47 14.55
N SER A 128 -2.78 7.52 15.36
CA SER A 128 -2.82 8.91 14.88
C SER A 128 -1.55 9.31 14.14
N ARG A 129 -0.37 8.91 14.65
CA ARG A 129 0.92 9.17 13.99
C ARG A 129 1.04 8.38 12.69
N PHE A 130 0.63 7.11 12.71
CA PHE A 130 0.66 6.24 11.53
C PHE A 130 -0.23 6.76 10.42
N LYS A 131 -1.50 7.04 10.74
CA LYS A 131 -2.45 7.67 9.82
C LYS A 131 -1.88 9.00 9.34
N GLY A 132 -1.57 9.91 10.26
CA GLY A 132 -1.11 11.27 9.97
C GLY A 132 0.08 11.37 9.03
N ARG A 133 1.07 10.46 9.10
CA ARG A 133 2.19 10.47 8.14
C ARG A 133 1.75 10.07 6.73
N PHE A 134 0.86 9.10 6.60
CA PHE A 134 0.32 8.70 5.32
C PHE A 134 -0.59 9.80 4.74
N GLU A 135 -1.41 10.44 5.59
CA GLU A 135 -2.27 11.56 5.20
C GLU A 135 -1.48 12.70 4.55
N ARG A 136 -0.43 13.18 5.25
CA ARG A 136 0.40 14.27 4.76
C ARG A 136 1.08 13.92 3.44
N PHE A 137 1.55 12.69 3.31
CA PHE A 137 2.17 12.19 2.09
C PHE A 137 1.18 12.11 0.93
N LEU A 138 -0.01 11.53 1.15
CA LEU A 138 -1.02 11.44 0.10
C LEU A 138 -1.47 12.83 -0.37
N VAL A 139 -1.64 13.77 0.56
CA VAL A 139 -1.95 15.17 0.24
C VAL A 139 -0.81 15.82 -0.57
N SER A 140 0.46 15.55 -0.26
CA SER A 140 1.57 16.08 -1.07
C SER A 140 1.58 15.50 -2.48
N VAL A 141 1.33 14.19 -2.65
CA VAL A 141 1.22 13.55 -3.97
C VAL A 141 0.07 14.16 -4.79
N ILE A 142 -1.09 14.38 -4.18
CA ILE A 142 -2.24 15.01 -4.87
C ILE A 142 -1.92 16.46 -5.25
N ASN A 143 -1.29 17.23 -4.36
CA ASN A 143 -0.89 18.60 -4.66
C ASN A 143 0.10 18.64 -5.84
N GLU A 144 1.11 17.79 -5.83
CA GLU A 144 2.14 17.72 -6.86
C GLU A 144 1.55 17.29 -8.21
N HIS A 145 0.86 16.15 -8.26
CA HIS A 145 0.49 15.48 -9.52
C HIS A 145 -0.91 15.81 -10.05
N LEU A 146 -1.75 16.53 -9.30
CA LEU A 146 -3.09 16.94 -9.77
C LEU A 146 -3.26 18.45 -9.78
N ILE A 147 -2.99 19.10 -8.64
CA ILE A 147 -3.29 20.53 -8.45
C ILE A 147 -2.23 21.39 -9.14
N ASN A 148 -0.96 21.12 -8.87
CA ASN A 148 0.18 21.88 -9.39
C ASN A 148 0.73 21.33 -10.70
N SER A 149 0.27 20.14 -11.12
CA SER A 149 0.73 19.53 -12.36
C SER A 149 0.39 20.39 -13.58
N THR A 150 1.33 20.47 -14.52
CA THR A 150 1.13 21.07 -15.84
C THR A 150 0.46 20.09 -16.81
N LEU A 151 0.43 18.81 -16.46
CA LEU A 151 -0.23 17.76 -17.24
C LEU A 151 -1.74 17.76 -16.94
N ASN A 152 -2.50 17.25 -17.91
CA ASN A 152 -3.94 17.04 -17.75
C ASN A 152 -4.25 15.69 -17.13
N GLU A 153 -3.34 14.72 -17.24
CA GLU A 153 -3.47 13.39 -16.69
C GLU A 153 -2.11 12.89 -16.20
N GLU A 154 -2.08 12.32 -14.99
CA GLU A 154 -0.95 11.60 -14.46
C GLU A 154 -1.36 10.25 -13.86
N ILE A 155 -0.47 9.27 -13.95
CA ILE A 155 -0.65 7.93 -13.37
C ILE A 155 0.49 7.66 -12.42
N ILE A 156 0.17 7.47 -11.14
CA ILE A 156 1.14 7.31 -10.06
C ILE A 156 0.97 5.92 -9.45
N LEU A 157 2.08 5.18 -9.37
CA LEU A 157 2.11 3.89 -8.68
C LEU A 157 2.61 4.07 -7.25
N LEU A 158 1.91 3.48 -6.28
CA LEU A 158 2.24 3.51 -4.87
C LEU A 158 2.33 2.08 -4.32
N VAL A 159 3.54 1.62 -4.01
CA VAL A 159 3.79 0.26 -3.51
C VAL A 159 3.98 0.29 -1.98
N THR A 160 3.08 -0.38 -1.26
CA THR A 160 2.89 -0.20 0.19
C THR A 160 2.42 -1.49 0.90
N HIS A 161 1.83 -1.35 2.09
CA HIS A 161 1.50 -2.44 3.02
C HIS A 161 0.02 -2.42 3.42
N GLY A 162 -0.43 -3.47 4.11
CA GLY A 162 -1.84 -3.67 4.43
C GLY A 162 -2.42 -2.61 5.38
N GLY A 163 -1.66 -2.16 6.37
CA GLY A 163 -2.10 -1.09 7.29
C GLY A 163 -2.33 0.23 6.56
N VAL A 164 -1.43 0.61 5.65
CA VAL A 164 -1.57 1.83 4.85
C VAL A 164 -2.82 1.77 3.96
N LEU A 165 -3.05 0.63 3.30
CA LEU A 165 -4.19 0.46 2.40
C LEU A 165 -5.55 0.50 3.12
N GLN A 166 -5.60 0.09 4.40
CA GLN A 166 -6.83 0.18 5.18
C GLN A 166 -7.26 1.63 5.41
N PHE A 167 -6.31 2.56 5.51
CA PHE A 167 -6.60 3.99 5.65
C PHE A 167 -7.02 4.66 4.35
N LEU A 168 -6.88 4.02 3.18
CA LEU A 168 -7.43 4.58 1.94
C LEU A 168 -8.94 4.82 2.05
N ASN A 169 -9.66 3.97 2.80
CA ASN A 169 -11.11 4.11 2.98
C ASN A 169 -11.47 5.34 3.83
N ASP A 170 -10.55 5.86 4.66
CA ASP A 170 -10.77 7.08 5.42
C ASP A 170 -10.66 8.32 4.52
N PHE A 171 -9.78 8.25 3.51
CA PHE A 171 -9.58 9.29 2.50
C PHE A 171 -10.64 9.26 1.40
N PHE A 172 -10.99 8.05 0.98
CA PHE A 172 -11.88 7.78 -0.13
C PHE A 172 -12.96 6.77 0.30
N PRO A 173 -13.94 7.20 1.13
CA PRO A 173 -14.98 6.31 1.63
C PRO A 173 -15.74 5.58 0.51
N PRO A 174 -15.67 4.23 0.43
CA PRO A 174 -16.40 3.51 -0.60
C PRO A 174 -17.86 3.26 -0.22
N ASN A 175 -18.71 3.05 -1.24
CA ASN A 175 -20.12 2.65 -1.06
C ASN A 175 -20.33 1.12 -1.08
N PHE A 176 -19.27 0.35 -0.81
CA PHE A 176 -19.28 -1.11 -0.83
C PHE A 176 -18.58 -1.69 0.41
N ASN A 177 -18.73 -3.00 0.63
CA ASN A 177 -18.15 -3.66 1.79
C ASN A 177 -16.62 -3.72 1.72
N LEU A 178 -15.99 -3.34 2.82
CA LEU A 178 -14.54 -3.38 2.97
C LEU A 178 -14.04 -4.83 3.07
N SER A 179 -12.89 -5.10 2.45
CA SER A 179 -12.18 -6.36 2.57
C SER A 179 -10.73 -6.11 2.97
N TYR A 180 -10.13 -7.06 3.70
CA TYR A 180 -8.75 -6.92 4.13
C TYR A 180 -7.82 -6.94 2.89
N PRO A 181 -6.85 -6.02 2.79
CA PRO A 181 -5.94 -5.96 1.64
C PRO A 181 -5.18 -7.27 1.46
N ARG A 182 -5.28 -7.93 0.30
CA ARG A 182 -4.56 -9.19 0.03
C ARG A 182 -3.14 -8.91 -0.50
N ASN A 183 -2.20 -9.84 -0.35
CA ASN A 183 -0.87 -9.68 -0.94
C ASN A 183 -0.97 -9.52 -2.47
N CYS A 184 -0.16 -8.62 -3.02
CA CYS A 184 -0.23 -8.18 -4.42
C CYS A 184 -1.60 -7.64 -4.87
N SER A 185 -2.50 -7.24 -3.97
CA SER A 185 -3.76 -6.65 -4.39
C SER A 185 -3.57 -5.25 -4.98
N LEU A 186 -4.38 -4.97 -5.99
CA LEU A 186 -4.43 -3.70 -6.71
C LEU A 186 -5.61 -2.86 -6.26
N TYR A 187 -5.35 -1.57 -6.12
CA TYR A 187 -6.34 -0.54 -5.92
C TYR A 187 -6.09 0.55 -6.96
N HIS A 188 -7.15 1.11 -7.53
CA HIS A 188 -7.08 2.21 -8.47
C HIS A 188 -8.16 3.23 -8.10
N ILE A 189 -7.69 4.41 -7.71
CA ILE A 189 -8.52 5.56 -7.42
C ILE A 189 -8.25 6.61 -8.49
N LYS A 190 -9.29 6.98 -9.21
CA LYS A 190 -9.24 8.08 -10.17
C LYS A 190 -9.70 9.35 -9.47
N LEU A 191 -8.90 10.40 -9.54
CA LEU A 191 -9.20 11.71 -9.01
C LEU A 191 -9.43 12.68 -10.15
N THR A 192 -10.46 13.53 -10.06
CA THR A 192 -10.66 14.62 -11.02
C THR A 192 -10.79 15.95 -10.31
N PHE A 193 -10.19 16.99 -10.92
CA PHE A 193 -10.15 18.32 -10.35
C PHE A 193 -10.41 19.40 -11.41
N ASN A 194 -11.31 20.33 -11.09
CA ASN A 194 -11.57 21.48 -11.93
C ASN A 194 -10.60 22.63 -11.62
N LYS A 195 -9.52 22.75 -12.40
CA LYS A 195 -8.51 23.83 -12.27
C LYS A 195 -9.10 25.27 -12.37
N ASN A 196 -10.30 25.44 -12.94
CA ASN A 196 -10.97 26.75 -13.04
C ASN A 196 -11.84 27.11 -11.82
N SER A 197 -11.92 26.23 -10.83
CA SER A 197 -12.61 26.47 -9.55
C SER A 197 -11.88 27.54 -8.73
N LYS A 198 -12.53 28.69 -8.47
CA LYS A 198 -12.00 29.80 -7.66
C LYS A 198 -11.90 29.51 -6.14
N LYS A 199 -12.18 28.30 -5.67
CA LYS A 199 -12.10 27.97 -4.24
C LYS A 199 -10.73 27.41 -3.87
N GLN A 200 -9.79 28.31 -3.60
CA GLN A 200 -8.54 27.99 -2.90
C GLN A 200 -8.74 28.13 -1.39
N THR A 201 -8.96 27.01 -0.69
CA THR A 201 -8.51 26.79 0.70
C THR A 201 -8.71 25.31 1.07
N LEU A 202 -7.68 24.71 1.68
CA LEU A 202 -7.53 23.29 1.98
C LEU A 202 -8.62 22.73 2.90
N ASN A 203 -9.65 22.18 2.27
CA ASN A 203 -10.47 21.04 2.66
C ASN A 203 -11.07 20.67 1.31
N ILE A 204 -10.63 19.58 0.67
CA ILE A 204 -10.56 19.45 -0.80
C ILE A 204 -11.94 19.56 -1.50
N ASN A 205 -12.47 20.79 -1.56
CA ASN A 205 -13.76 21.15 -2.08
C ASN A 205 -13.62 21.17 -3.60
N GLY A 206 -14.30 20.24 -4.27
CA GLY A 206 -14.24 20.08 -5.73
C GLY A 206 -13.23 19.03 -6.23
N LEU A 207 -12.70 18.18 -5.33
CA LEU A 207 -12.07 16.92 -5.72
C LEU A 207 -13.14 15.84 -5.79
N GLU A 208 -13.32 15.29 -6.98
CA GLU A 208 -14.14 14.10 -7.19
C GLU A 208 -13.22 12.88 -7.28
N TYR A 209 -13.69 11.74 -6.77
CA TYR A 209 -12.94 10.48 -6.85
C TYR A 209 -13.85 9.31 -7.22
N ASP A 210 -13.26 8.36 -7.94
CA ASP A 210 -13.89 7.10 -8.31
C ASP A 210 -12.98 5.92 -7.96
N TRP A 211 -13.56 4.92 -7.29
CA TRP A 211 -12.92 3.62 -7.13
C TRP A 211 -13.06 2.82 -8.43
N VAL A 212 -12.00 2.77 -9.23
CA VAL A 212 -11.95 1.98 -10.47
C VAL A 212 -11.64 0.52 -10.16
N ILE A 213 -10.74 0.28 -9.22
CA ILE A 213 -10.34 -1.06 -8.76
C ILE A 213 -10.23 -1.03 -7.24
N TYR A 214 -10.78 -2.05 -6.57
CA TYR A 214 -10.66 -2.22 -5.13
C TYR A 214 -10.21 -3.64 -4.77
N ASN A 215 -9.08 -3.75 -4.06
CA ASN A 215 -8.51 -5.01 -3.56
C ASN A 215 -8.47 -6.15 -4.60
N ASN A 216 -8.20 -5.83 -5.87
CA ASN A 216 -8.29 -6.78 -6.97
C ASN A 216 -7.05 -7.66 -7.03
N ILE A 217 -7.28 -8.95 -7.25
CA ILE A 217 -6.23 -9.98 -7.30
C ILE A 217 -6.44 -10.94 -8.46
N ASP A 218 -7.16 -10.55 -9.53
CA ASP A 218 -7.53 -11.48 -10.60
C ASP A 218 -6.31 -12.06 -11.33
N HIS A 219 -5.20 -11.33 -11.32
CA HIS A 219 -3.91 -11.83 -11.82
C HIS A 219 -3.39 -13.05 -11.06
N LEU A 220 -3.88 -13.31 -9.85
CA LEU A 220 -3.47 -14.42 -8.99
C LEU A 220 -4.39 -15.64 -9.12
N ASN A 221 -5.47 -15.57 -9.90
CA ASN A 221 -6.47 -16.64 -9.98
C ASN A 221 -5.86 -18.00 -10.37
N ASN A 222 -4.80 -18.01 -11.17
CA ASN A 222 -4.13 -19.26 -11.60
C ASN A 222 -3.18 -19.85 -10.53
N ILE A 223 -2.77 -19.08 -9.51
CA ILE A 223 -1.90 -19.55 -8.42
C ILE A 223 -2.73 -19.92 -7.18
N GLN A 224 -3.86 -19.25 -6.94
CA GLN A 224 -4.68 -19.45 -5.74
C GLN A 224 -5.46 -20.77 -5.70
N VAL A 225 -5.62 -21.47 -6.81
CA VAL A 225 -6.27 -22.80 -6.86
C VAL A 225 -5.55 -23.81 -5.93
N ASN A 226 -4.28 -23.58 -5.59
CA ASN A 226 -3.49 -24.47 -4.72
C ASN A 226 -3.40 -24.04 -3.24
N LEU A 227 -4.00 -22.91 -2.82
CA LEU A 227 -3.68 -22.29 -1.51
C LEU A 227 -4.88 -22.00 -0.59
N ASN A 228 -6.06 -22.59 -0.85
CA ASN A 228 -7.22 -22.46 0.04
C ASN A 228 -6.99 -23.18 1.39
N LYS A 229 -6.28 -22.54 2.32
CA LYS A 229 -6.35 -22.83 3.75
C LYS A 229 -6.94 -21.62 4.48
N LYS A 230 -8.01 -21.88 5.23
CA LYS A 230 -8.86 -20.93 5.96
C LYS A 230 -8.06 -19.89 6.75
N GLU A 231 -8.40 -18.63 6.56
CA GLU A 231 -7.92 -17.50 7.37
C GLU A 231 -8.69 -17.44 8.70
N ASP A 232 -8.33 -18.25 9.69
CA ASP A 232 -8.95 -18.16 11.02
C ASP A 232 -8.24 -17.13 11.93
N GLY A 233 -9.02 -16.14 12.38
CA GLY A 233 -9.08 -15.71 13.78
C GLY A 233 -8.15 -14.60 14.27
N ILE A 234 -6.92 -14.47 13.79
CA ILE A 234 -6.00 -13.40 14.27
C ILE A 234 -5.34 -12.71 13.07
N ARG A 235 -5.72 -11.43 12.90
CA ARG A 235 -5.11 -10.53 11.93
C ARG A 235 -3.85 -9.95 12.55
N VAL A 236 -2.72 -10.32 11.97
CA VAL A 236 -1.40 -9.91 12.42
C VAL A 236 -0.89 -8.91 11.39
N VAL A 237 -0.64 -7.68 11.84
CA VAL A 237 -0.16 -6.57 11.00
C VAL A 237 1.33 -6.70 10.74
#